data_AF-A0A537YYT0-F1
#
_entry.id   AF-A0A537YYT0-F1
#
_cell.length_a   1.000
_cell.length_b   1.000
_cell.length_c   1.000
_cell.angle_alpha   90.00
_cell.angle_beta   90.00
_cell.angle_gamma   90.00
#
_symmetry.space_group_name_H-M   'P 1'
#
loop_
_entity.id
_entity.type
_entity.pdbx_description
1 polymer ?
#
loop_
_entity_poly.entity_id
_entity_poly.type
_entity_poly.pdbx_seq_one_letter_code
_entity_poly.pdbx_strand_id
1 'polypeptide(L)'
;MELGAVDRITADAVGEPGMRTFYLQARAGDELVTVVVEKEQVVLLSQSVLELLAEVPLETGPLDETELALEEPVDPLFHAGRLSIGYDPDGDRFLLEVTEFEPDDEAEAEDEDEGSALLDEDPLGVALGDEPETIRLWASREQMLALSRHGAEVAEG
;
A
#
# COMPACT_ATOMS: atom_id res chain seq x y z
N MET A 1 -10.09 -4.95 -3.82
CA MET A 1 -10.59 -3.73 -4.46
C MET A 1 -9.81 -3.41 -5.74
N GLU A 2 -10.49 -3.21 -6.87
CA GLU A 2 -9.88 -2.70 -8.10
C GLU A 2 -10.24 -1.21 -8.25
N LEU A 3 -9.30 -0.30 -7.94
CA LEU A 3 -9.51 1.15 -8.05
C LEU A 3 -9.39 1.64 -9.50
N GLY A 4 -8.59 0.94 -10.31
CA GLY A 4 -8.37 1.30 -11.71
C GLY A 4 -7.38 2.45 -11.88
N ALA A 5 -7.53 3.24 -12.94
CA ALA A 5 -6.65 4.38 -13.20
C ALA A 5 -6.95 5.53 -12.23
N VAL A 6 -5.90 6.06 -11.58
CA VAL A 6 -6.04 7.12 -10.59
C VAL A 6 -5.76 8.49 -11.19
N ASP A 7 -6.47 9.50 -10.69
CA ASP A 7 -6.21 10.91 -10.98
C ASP A 7 -5.04 11.43 -10.14
N ARG A 8 -4.83 10.84 -8.95
CA ARG A 8 -3.79 11.25 -8.01
C ARG A 8 -3.34 10.09 -7.13
N ILE A 9 -2.06 10.09 -6.79
CA ILE A 9 -1.46 9.21 -5.79
C ILE A 9 -0.40 9.97 -5.00
N THR A 10 -0.34 9.76 -3.69
CA THR A 10 0.65 10.36 -2.80
C THR A 10 0.98 9.46 -1.61
N ALA A 11 2.17 9.65 -1.05
CA ALA A 11 2.60 9.06 0.21
C ALA A 11 3.07 10.19 1.12
N ASP A 12 2.36 10.40 2.24
CA ASP A 12 2.59 11.52 3.15
C ASP A 12 2.40 11.05 4.61
N ALA A 13 2.71 11.90 5.58
CA ALA A 13 2.70 11.53 6.99
C ALA A 13 2.06 12.60 7.88
N VAL A 14 1.34 12.14 8.91
CA VAL A 14 0.72 13.00 9.92
C VAL A 14 1.38 12.76 11.27
N GLY A 15 1.70 13.85 11.98
CA GLY A 15 2.27 13.81 13.33
C GLY A 15 3.63 14.48 13.45
N GLU A 16 4.16 14.53 14.67
CA GLU A 16 5.48 15.09 14.95
C GLU A 16 6.60 14.11 14.53
N PRO A 17 7.81 14.59 14.18
CA PRO A 17 8.96 13.72 13.91
C PRO A 17 9.16 12.68 15.03
N GLY A 18 9.23 11.40 14.65
CA GLY A 18 9.34 10.26 15.59
C GLY A 18 8.01 9.68 16.09
N MET A 19 6.89 10.37 15.86
CA MET A 19 5.52 9.90 16.15
C MET A 19 4.61 10.04 14.93
N ARG A 20 5.20 9.96 13.72
CA ARG A 20 4.45 10.07 12.48
C ARG A 20 3.76 8.77 12.13
N THR A 21 2.54 8.87 11.63
CA THR A 21 1.86 7.81 10.88
C THR A 21 1.96 8.13 9.41
N PHE A 22 2.41 7.18 8.60
CA PHE A 22 2.53 7.32 7.16
C PHE A 22 1.30 6.74 6.47
N TYR A 23 0.90 7.38 5.38
CA TYR A 23 -0.27 7.00 4.60
C TYR A 23 0.09 6.97 3.12
N LEU A 24 -0.46 5.99 2.41
CA LEU A 24 -0.58 6.02 0.96
C LEU A 24 -2.03 6.38 0.63
N GLN A 25 -2.22 7.41 -0.20
CA GLN A 25 -3.55 7.87 -0.59
C GLN A 25 -3.65 7.96 -2.12
N ALA A 26 -4.77 7.49 -2.66
CA ALA A 26 -5.06 7.53 -4.09
C ALA A 26 -6.50 8.01 -4.35
N ARG A 27 -6.68 8.81 -5.40
CA ARG A 27 -7.99 9.28 -5.86
C ARG A 27 -8.29 8.78 -7.26
N ALA A 28 -9.50 8.25 -7.45
CA ALA A 28 -10.08 7.93 -8.75
C ALA A 28 -11.51 8.47 -8.82
N GLY A 29 -11.69 9.61 -9.51
CA GLY A 29 -12.93 10.38 -9.53
C GLY A 29 -13.36 10.78 -8.12
N ASP A 30 -14.53 10.30 -7.72
CA ASP A 30 -15.11 10.55 -6.40
C ASP A 30 -14.56 9.59 -5.31
N GLU A 31 -13.87 8.53 -5.69
CA GLU A 31 -13.33 7.53 -4.77
C GLU A 31 -11.95 7.95 -4.23
N LEU A 32 -11.84 8.01 -2.91
CA LEU A 32 -10.61 8.33 -2.19
C LEU A 32 -10.26 7.14 -1.30
N VAL A 33 -9.10 6.53 -1.53
CA VAL A 33 -8.62 5.39 -0.78
C VAL A 33 -7.38 5.80 -0.01
N THR A 34 -7.39 5.54 1.31
CA THR A 34 -6.27 5.81 2.21
C THR A 34 -5.86 4.50 2.89
N VAL A 35 -4.55 4.24 2.97
CA VAL A 35 -3.99 3.05 3.61
C VAL A 35 -2.86 3.49 4.53
N VAL A 36 -2.80 2.92 5.75
CA VAL A 36 -1.65 3.12 6.64
C VAL A 36 -0.48 2.29 6.11
N VAL A 37 0.68 2.92 5.95
CA VAL A 37 1.91 2.25 5.49
C VAL A 37 3.04 2.45 6.50
N GLU A 38 4.04 1.58 6.46
CA GLU A 38 5.26 1.77 7.23
C GLU A 38 6.22 2.73 6.52
N LYS A 39 7.08 3.41 7.29
CA LYS A 39 8.11 4.30 6.73
C LYS A 39 9.02 3.56 5.76
N GLU A 40 9.45 2.37 6.13
CA GLU A 40 10.31 1.50 5.31
C GLU A 40 9.62 1.13 3.99
N GLN A 41 8.32 0.87 4.00
CA GLN A 41 7.54 0.60 2.79
C GLN A 41 7.50 1.81 1.85
N VAL A 42 7.33 3.03 2.37
CA VAL A 42 7.39 4.27 1.56
C VAL A 42 8.77 4.47 0.93
N VAL A 43 9.85 4.22 1.68
CA VAL A 43 11.22 4.31 1.18
C VAL A 43 11.47 3.29 0.07
N LEU A 44 11.09 2.03 0.28
CA LEU A 44 11.27 0.97 -0.72
C LEU A 44 10.45 1.23 -1.98
N LEU A 45 9.18 1.62 -1.83
CA LEU A 45 8.33 1.98 -2.98
C LEU A 45 8.96 3.11 -3.79
N SER A 46 9.45 4.16 -3.11
CA SER A 46 10.09 5.31 -3.76
C SER A 46 11.32 4.89 -4.57
N GLN A 47 12.13 3.98 -4.04
CA GLN A 47 13.31 3.44 -4.72
C GLN A 47 12.92 2.57 -5.92
N SER A 48 12.01 1.61 -5.74
CA SER A 48 11.57 0.70 -6.80
C SER A 48 10.93 1.43 -7.98
N VAL A 49 10.20 2.52 -7.72
CA VAL A 49 9.66 3.38 -8.79
C VAL A 49 10.78 3.96 -9.66
N LEU A 50 11.85 4.49 -9.05
CA LEU A 50 12.96 5.08 -9.80
C LEU A 50 13.73 4.03 -10.59
N GLU A 51 13.91 2.84 -10.02
CA GLU A 51 14.55 1.71 -10.69
C GLU A 51 13.76 1.31 -11.94
N LEU A 52 12.45 1.10 -11.81
CA LEU A 52 11.60 0.76 -12.95
C LEU A 52 11.56 1.87 -14.00
N LEU A 53 11.46 3.14 -13.60
CA LEU A 53 11.49 4.28 -14.52
C LEU A 53 12.81 4.39 -15.29
N ALA A 54 13.93 3.97 -14.70
CA ALA A 54 15.24 4.00 -15.37
C ALA A 54 15.36 2.97 -16.50
N GLU A 55 14.54 1.91 -16.48
CA GLU A 55 14.50 0.86 -17.50
C GLU A 55 13.61 1.23 -18.71
N VAL A 56 12.85 2.33 -18.62
CA VAL A 56 11.87 2.76 -19.62
C VAL A 56 12.40 3.96 -20.42
N PRO A 57 12.15 4.06 -21.74
CA PRO A 57 12.60 5.18 -22.55
C PRO A 57 12.12 6.53 -21.99
N LEU A 58 13.08 7.44 -21.76
CA LEU A 58 12.89 8.76 -21.16
C LEU A 58 12.07 9.70 -22.06
N GLU A 59 10.75 9.57 -21.97
CA GLU A 59 9.79 10.59 -22.40
C GLU A 59 8.89 10.89 -21.20
N THR A 60 9.48 11.36 -20.10
CA THR A 60 8.68 11.95 -19.01
C THR A 60 8.28 13.36 -19.45
N GLY A 61 6.98 13.63 -19.50
CA GLY A 61 6.49 14.99 -19.74
C GLY A 61 6.90 15.95 -18.62
N PRO A 62 6.55 17.24 -18.72
CA PRO A 62 6.69 18.15 -17.58
C PRO A 62 5.94 17.56 -16.38
N LEU A 63 6.60 17.52 -15.21
CA LEU A 63 5.93 17.16 -13.96
C LEU A 63 4.87 18.23 -13.72
N ASP A 64 3.60 17.87 -13.79
CA ASP A 64 2.54 18.72 -13.26
C ASP A 64 2.83 18.92 -11.76
N GLU A 65 2.76 20.18 -11.31
CA GLU A 65 2.84 20.57 -9.90
C GLU A 65 1.59 20.04 -9.19
N THR A 66 1.55 18.73 -9.00
CA THR A 66 0.45 18.02 -8.36
C THR A 66 0.50 18.37 -6.88
N GLU A 67 -0.60 18.78 -6.28
CA GLU A 67 -0.69 18.86 -4.83
C GLU A 67 -0.43 17.46 -4.28
N LEU A 68 0.46 17.27 -3.29
CA LEU A 68 0.84 15.95 -2.76
C LEU A 68 0.44 15.75 -1.29
N ALA A 69 -0.11 16.77 -0.64
CA ALA A 69 -0.62 16.67 0.74
C ALA A 69 -1.87 15.78 0.82
N LEU A 70 -2.06 15.04 1.92
CA LEU A 70 -3.27 14.24 2.11
C LEU A 70 -4.56 15.07 1.99
N GLU A 71 -5.58 14.49 1.34
CA GLU A 71 -6.93 15.02 1.30
C GLU A 71 -7.71 14.62 2.56
N GLU A 72 -8.47 15.56 3.11
CA GLU A 72 -9.38 15.29 4.24
C GLU A 72 -10.74 14.75 3.76
N PRO A 73 -11.34 13.79 4.48
CA PRO A 73 -10.83 13.17 5.70
C PRO A 73 -9.76 12.10 5.43
N VAL A 74 -8.74 12.02 6.28
CA VAL A 74 -7.78 10.92 6.31
C VAL A 74 -8.40 9.76 7.08
N ASP A 75 -9.12 8.90 6.35
CA ASP A 75 -9.85 7.73 6.89
C ASP A 75 -9.28 6.43 6.29
N PRO A 76 -8.31 5.78 6.97
CA PRO A 76 -7.62 4.61 6.43
C PRO A 76 -8.51 3.36 6.40
N LEU A 77 -8.46 2.62 5.28
CA LEU A 77 -9.15 1.34 5.14
C LEU A 77 -8.50 0.23 5.98
N PHE A 78 -7.18 0.11 5.90
CA PHE A 78 -6.40 -0.91 6.59
C PHE A 78 -4.91 -0.52 6.72
N HIS A 79 -4.13 -1.39 7.35
CA HIS A 79 -2.66 -1.32 7.41
C HIS A 79 -2.04 -2.18 6.32
N ALA A 80 -1.14 -1.64 5.50
CA ALA A 80 -0.49 -2.38 4.43
C ALA A 80 0.51 -3.40 5.00
N GLY A 81 0.33 -4.68 4.65
CA GLY A 81 1.31 -5.73 4.89
C GLY A 81 2.33 -5.83 3.76
N ARG A 82 1.88 -5.61 2.51
CA ARG A 82 2.74 -5.72 1.33
C ARG A 82 2.39 -4.69 0.26
N LEU A 83 3.43 -4.09 -0.31
CA LEU A 83 3.36 -3.26 -1.52
C LEU A 83 4.04 -4.00 -2.68
N SER A 84 3.43 -4.01 -3.86
CA SER A 84 4.02 -4.59 -5.07
C SER A 84 3.81 -3.64 -6.24
N ILE A 85 4.85 -3.42 -7.03
CA ILE A 85 4.83 -2.48 -8.16
C ILE A 85 5.31 -3.18 -9.42
N GLY A 86 4.63 -2.91 -10.54
CA GLY A 86 5.02 -3.35 -11.87
C GLY A 86 4.81 -2.24 -12.89
N TYR A 87 5.51 -2.33 -14.02
CA TYR A 87 5.32 -1.44 -15.17
C TYR A 87 4.76 -2.23 -16.34
N ASP A 88 3.66 -1.75 -16.91
CA ASP A 88 3.05 -2.25 -18.12
C ASP A 88 3.52 -1.41 -19.33
N PRO A 89 4.38 -1.96 -20.21
CA PRO A 89 4.88 -1.25 -21.38
C PRO A 89 3.82 -1.07 -22.48
N ASP A 90 2.78 -1.91 -22.53
CA ASP A 90 1.73 -1.83 -23.56
C ASP A 90 0.77 -0.68 -23.25
N GLY A 91 0.39 -0.53 -21.98
CA GLY A 91 -0.47 0.55 -21.49
C GLY A 91 0.27 1.84 -21.12
N ASP A 92 1.60 1.79 -21.01
CA ASP A 92 2.44 2.85 -20.46
C ASP A 92 2.00 3.33 -19.08
N ARG A 93 1.80 2.36 -18.17
CA ARG A 93 1.29 2.59 -16.81
C ARG A 93 2.00 1.73 -15.79
N PHE A 94 2.03 2.21 -14.56
CA PHE A 94 2.45 1.44 -13.40
C PHE A 94 1.23 0.82 -12.73
N LEU A 95 1.33 -0.46 -12.38
CA LEU A 95 0.42 -1.14 -11.49
C LEU A 95 1.00 -1.10 -10.08
N LEU A 96 0.25 -0.59 -9.12
CA LEU A 96 0.55 -0.70 -7.70
C LEU A 96 -0.52 -1.56 -7.03
N GLU A 97 -0.06 -2.61 -6.34
CA GLU A 97 -0.88 -3.47 -5.50
C GLU A 97 -0.52 -3.24 -4.03
N VAL A 98 -1.54 -3.04 -3.21
CA VAL A 98 -1.43 -2.80 -1.76
C VAL A 98 -2.26 -3.87 -1.08
N THR A 99 -1.62 -4.80 -0.39
CA THR A 99 -2.28 -5.89 0.34
C THR A 99 -2.26 -5.58 1.84
N GLU A 100 -3.41 -5.77 2.49
CA GLU A 100 -3.60 -5.66 3.93
C GLU A 100 -2.63 -6.55 4.70
N PHE A 101 -2.26 -6.09 5.89
CA PHE A 101 -1.50 -6.86 6.86
C PHE A 101 -2.44 -7.81 7.59
N GLU A 102 -2.17 -9.10 7.45
CA GLU A 102 -2.75 -10.13 8.32
C GLU A 102 -1.76 -10.43 9.44
N PRO A 103 -2.15 -10.28 10.72
CA PRO A 103 -1.43 -10.95 11.79
C PRO A 103 -1.68 -12.45 11.62
N ASP A 104 -0.67 -13.21 11.19
CA ASP A 104 -0.73 -14.68 11.20
C ASP A 104 -1.23 -15.16 12.58
N ASP A 105 -2.33 -15.93 12.60
CA ASP A 105 -2.77 -16.76 13.73
C ASP A 105 -1.79 -17.96 13.96
N GLU A 106 -0.49 -17.80 13.72
CA GLU A 106 0.52 -18.86 13.89
C GLU A 106 1.20 -18.85 15.28
N ALA A 107 0.57 -18.25 16.28
CA ALA A 107 1.06 -18.24 17.67
C ALA A 107 0.38 -19.28 18.59
N GLU A 108 -0.10 -20.41 18.07
CA GLU A 108 -0.55 -21.56 18.88
C GLU A 108 0.23 -22.86 18.60
N ALA A 109 1.50 -22.75 18.24
CA ALA A 109 2.42 -23.89 18.19
C ALA A 109 3.49 -23.80 19.29
N GLU A 110 3.07 -23.87 20.56
CA GLU A 110 3.95 -24.30 21.65
C GLU A 110 3.23 -25.39 22.48
N ASP A 111 3.86 -26.56 22.53
CA ASP A 111 3.46 -27.81 23.15
C ASP A 111 2.96 -27.69 24.60
N GLU A 112 1.99 -28.54 25.00
CA GLU A 112 2.07 -29.42 26.20
C GLU A 112 0.83 -30.32 26.40
N ASP A 113 1.12 -31.62 26.59
CA ASP A 113 0.35 -32.67 27.26
C ASP A 113 -0.80 -33.43 26.55
N GLU A 114 -0.44 -34.65 26.10
CA GLU A 114 -1.32 -35.78 25.83
C GLU A 114 -2.20 -36.12 27.06
N GLY A 115 -3.49 -35.73 27.03
CA GLY A 115 -4.34 -35.89 28.21
C GLY A 115 -5.86 -35.84 27.99
N SER A 116 -6.40 -36.67 27.09
CA SER A 116 -7.75 -37.26 27.14
C SER A 116 -8.93 -36.38 27.60
N ALA A 117 -9.83 -36.01 26.67
CA ALA A 117 -11.18 -36.57 26.56
C ALA A 117 -12.07 -35.65 25.70
N LEU A 118 -12.65 -36.25 24.65
CA LEU A 118 -13.90 -35.90 23.97
C LEU A 118 -14.61 -34.65 24.51
N LEU A 119 -14.38 -33.52 23.84
CA LEU A 119 -15.37 -32.45 23.77
C LEU A 119 -15.84 -32.42 22.32
N ASP A 120 -17.16 -32.43 22.12
CA ASP A 120 -17.83 -32.24 20.85
C ASP A 120 -17.28 -30.99 20.13
N GLU A 121 -16.28 -31.19 19.26
CA GLU A 121 -15.78 -30.15 18.36
C GLU A 121 -16.83 -29.97 17.27
N ASP A 122 -17.54 -28.84 17.30
CA ASP A 122 -18.35 -28.38 16.19
C ASP A 122 -17.45 -28.32 14.94
N PRO A 123 -17.64 -29.19 13.93
CA PRO A 123 -16.69 -29.34 12.84
C PRO A 123 -16.76 -28.21 11.80
N LEU A 124 -17.48 -27.11 12.08
CA LEU A 124 -17.72 -26.00 11.16
C LEU A 124 -17.41 -24.63 11.77
N GLY A 125 -16.56 -24.60 12.80
CA GLY A 125 -16.06 -23.37 13.42
C GLY A 125 -14.70 -22.88 12.89
N VAL A 126 -14.31 -23.20 11.65
CA VAL A 126 -13.27 -22.39 10.99
C VAL A 126 -13.91 -21.05 10.69
N ALA A 127 -13.65 -20.05 11.53
CA ALA A 127 -13.74 -18.68 11.09
C ALA A 127 -12.85 -18.61 9.84
N LEU A 128 -13.46 -18.46 8.67
CA LEU A 128 -12.75 -17.99 7.50
C LEU A 128 -12.13 -16.67 7.97
N GLY A 129 -10.82 -16.66 8.23
CA GLY A 129 -10.10 -15.38 8.29
C GLY A 129 -10.48 -14.63 7.02
N ASP A 130 -10.92 -13.38 7.16
CA ASP A 130 -11.22 -12.56 5.99
C ASP A 130 -9.97 -12.56 5.11
N GLU A 131 -10.10 -12.95 3.83
CA GLU A 131 -8.96 -12.89 2.90
C GLU A 131 -8.43 -11.44 2.88
N PRO A 132 -7.11 -11.22 2.92
CA PRO A 132 -6.55 -9.89 3.07
C PRO A 132 -7.03 -8.98 1.96
N GLU A 133 -7.51 -7.78 2.31
CA GLU A 133 -7.95 -6.87 1.28
C GLU A 133 -6.76 -6.43 0.42
N THR A 134 -6.91 -6.47 -0.90
CA THR A 134 -5.90 -5.98 -1.84
C THR A 134 -6.47 -4.88 -2.72
N ILE A 135 -5.84 -3.71 -2.73
CA ILE A 135 -6.16 -2.60 -3.62
C ILE A 135 -5.22 -2.66 -4.84
N ARG A 136 -5.79 -2.58 -6.05
CA ARG A 136 -5.03 -2.43 -7.30
C ARG A 136 -5.34 -1.10 -7.97
N LEU A 137 -4.30 -0.36 -8.33
CA LEU A 137 -4.42 0.92 -9.01
C LEU A 137 -3.40 1.06 -10.13
N TRP A 138 -3.75 1.88 -11.12
CA TRP A 138 -2.91 2.21 -12.28
C TRP A 138 -2.54 3.69 -12.27
N ALA A 139 -1.25 3.98 -12.37
CA ALA A 139 -0.73 5.35 -12.36
C ALA A 139 0.19 5.63 -13.55
N SER A 140 0.24 6.89 -13.99
CA SER A 140 1.16 7.39 -15.01
C SER A 140 2.61 7.48 -14.50
N ARG A 141 3.57 7.65 -15.42
CA ARG A 141 4.98 7.86 -15.08
C ARG A 141 5.17 9.10 -14.23
N GLU A 142 4.48 10.18 -14.58
CA GLU A 142 4.53 11.46 -13.90
C GLU A 142 4.02 11.35 -12.45
N GLN A 143 2.89 10.67 -12.27
CA GLN A 143 2.32 10.40 -10.93
C GLN A 143 3.26 9.57 -10.07
N MET A 144 3.84 8.49 -10.63
CA MET A 144 4.77 7.66 -9.86
C MET A 144 6.08 8.38 -9.55
N LEU A 145 6.60 9.17 -10.48
CA LEU A 145 7.79 10.00 -10.23
C LEU A 145 7.53 11.05 -9.15
N ALA A 146 6.35 11.70 -9.15
CA ALA A 146 5.96 12.63 -8.10
C ALA A 146 5.82 11.94 -6.73
N LEU A 147 5.14 10.79 -6.69
CA LEU A 147 5.02 9.94 -5.50
C LEU A 147 6.39 9.56 -4.92
N SER A 148 7.30 9.09 -5.76
CA SER A 148 8.63 8.64 -5.33
C SER A 148 9.45 9.78 -4.73
N ARG A 149 9.46 10.96 -5.35
CA ARG A 149 10.19 12.13 -4.83
C ARG A 149 9.62 12.56 -3.49
N HIS A 150 8.30 12.76 -3.43
CA HIS A 150 7.64 13.23 -2.22
C HIS A 150 7.70 12.22 -1.08
N GLY A 151 7.45 10.94 -1.35
CA GLY A 151 7.54 9.87 -0.36
C GLY A 151 8.94 9.76 0.25
N ALA A 152 10.00 9.90 -0.57
CA ALA A 152 11.37 9.94 -0.07
C ALA A 152 11.60 11.15 0.86
N GLU A 153 11.18 12.36 0.45
CA GLU A 153 11.31 13.57 1.26
C GLU A 153 10.57 13.45 2.60
N VAL A 154 9.34 12.92 2.59
CA VAL A 154 8.50 12.71 3.79
C VAL A 154 9.13 11.67 4.72
N ALA A 155 9.73 10.61 4.17
CA ALA A 155 10.39 9.58 4.95
C ALA A 155 11.70 10.06 5.59
N GLU A 156 12.43 10.97 4.94
CA GLU A 156 13.67 11.56 5.47
C GLU A 156 13.43 12.63 6.54
N GLY A 157 12.32 13.37 6.40
CA GLY A 157 12.00 14.55 7.22
C GLY A 157 11.76 14.30 8.69
#